data_AF-M7AZS5-F1
#
_entry.id   AF-M7AZS5-F1
#
_cell.length_a   1.000
_cell.length_b   1.000
_cell.length_c   1.000
_cell.angle_alpha   90.00
_cell.angle_beta   90.00
_cell.angle_gamma   90.00
#
_symmetry.space_group_name_H-M   'P 1'
#
loop_
_entity.id
_entity.type
_entity.pdbx_description
1 polymer ?
#
loop_
_entity_poly.entity_id
_entity_poly.type
_entity_poly.pdbx_seq_one_letter_code
_entity_poly.pdbx_strand_id
1 'polypeptide(L)'
;MGPNPETGDDWRPERALLKRTTGVYWATFALGPGHGIQLKSGRLLVPAYTYHIDCKECFGKLCKTTPHSFTFYSDDHGQRWRFGEFIPNLPTVECQMVSVDEEDGSNVLYCNARSPLGFRVQALSTDDGAVFHLGQLVQRLVEPPHGCHGSIIGFPAPLFYAPSSPHSQWSTPWSINGPDCPLLSRKTTRNCYLPLCDMAVENPAAMSLGSQLQGHQQPAGSKEPCPSSSHHEIHDSMSSTVSCGGMGQPEPGAASKSIVLFQTPTWVLYAHPTSSRSRVNMGVYLSTFPSDADSWTEPWVIYEGPSAYSDLAYIELPFSEFSATGIPAIAFACLYENGTRSPYEQISFSLFTLYDVIQNIPLKGTSPDPKHHLDKKKRGRSCVTS
;
A
#
# COMPACT_ATOMS: atom_id res chain seq x y z
N MET A 1 3.03 -22.74 0.88
CA MET A 1 4.00 -23.16 -0.16
C MET A 1 4.93 -21.99 -0.42
N GLY A 2 6.16 -22.22 -0.84
CA GLY A 2 7.06 -21.16 -1.30
C GLY A 2 7.63 -21.55 -2.66
N PRO A 3 7.89 -20.58 -3.56
CA PRO A 3 8.50 -20.86 -4.85
C PRO A 3 9.89 -21.47 -4.66
N ASN A 4 10.28 -22.35 -5.58
CA ASN A 4 11.65 -22.83 -5.65
C ASN A 4 12.58 -21.63 -5.95
N PRO A 5 13.53 -21.29 -5.06
CA PRO A 5 14.37 -20.10 -5.24
C PRO A 5 15.26 -20.14 -6.48
N GLU A 6 15.42 -21.29 -7.14
CA GLU A 6 16.28 -21.42 -8.32
C GLU A 6 15.55 -21.24 -9.65
N THR A 7 14.25 -21.55 -9.73
CA THR A 7 13.52 -21.55 -11.00
C THR A 7 12.23 -20.73 -10.97
N GLY A 8 11.61 -20.52 -9.81
CA GLY A 8 10.26 -19.94 -9.73
C GLY A 8 9.13 -20.82 -10.33
N ASP A 9 9.49 -21.83 -11.12
CA ASP A 9 8.58 -22.69 -11.88
C ASP A 9 7.97 -23.84 -11.06
N ASP A 10 8.57 -24.18 -9.92
CA ASP A 10 8.13 -25.27 -9.04
C ASP A 10 7.82 -24.80 -7.62
N TRP A 11 6.83 -25.43 -6.99
CA TRP A 11 6.43 -25.17 -5.61
C TRP A 11 6.98 -26.24 -4.67
N ARG A 12 7.53 -25.82 -3.52
CA ARG A 12 7.90 -26.78 -2.47
C ARG A 12 6.65 -27.49 -1.92
N PRO A 13 6.75 -28.77 -1.51
CA PRO A 13 5.64 -29.50 -0.88
C PRO A 13 5.02 -28.73 0.29
N GLU A 14 3.73 -28.92 0.50
CA GLU A 14 3.01 -28.31 1.61
C GLU A 14 3.65 -28.70 2.95
N ARG A 15 3.88 -27.68 3.79
CA ARG A 15 4.35 -27.86 5.15
C ARG A 15 3.37 -27.18 6.08
N ALA A 16 2.85 -27.93 7.05
CA ALA A 16 2.08 -27.33 8.14
C ALA A 16 2.99 -26.38 8.94
N LEU A 17 2.69 -25.08 8.88
CA LEU A 17 3.48 -24.04 9.54
C LEU A 17 2.99 -23.74 10.96
N LEU A 18 1.71 -23.97 11.24
CA LEU A 18 1.16 -23.91 12.59
C LEU A 18 1.03 -25.32 13.17
N LYS A 19 1.66 -25.55 14.33
CA LYS A 19 1.25 -26.65 15.21
C LYS A 19 -0.05 -26.23 15.91
N ARG A 20 -0.95 -27.19 16.16
CA ARG A 20 -2.22 -26.94 16.87
C ARG A 20 -1.92 -26.30 18.22
N THR A 21 -2.11 -24.99 18.31
CA THR A 21 -1.88 -24.25 19.55
C THR A 21 -3.03 -24.55 20.50
N THR A 22 -2.72 -25.17 21.64
CA THR A 22 -3.71 -25.36 22.71
C THR A 22 -4.12 -24.00 23.27
N GLY A 23 -5.42 -23.74 23.40
CA GLY A 23 -5.95 -22.50 23.99
C GLY A 23 -6.36 -21.40 23.00
N VAL A 24 -6.29 -21.65 21.70
CA VAL A 24 -6.77 -20.72 20.67
C VAL A 24 -8.22 -21.05 20.29
N TYR A 25 -9.13 -20.09 20.44
CA TYR A 25 -10.57 -20.27 20.24
C TYR A 25 -11.06 -19.63 18.94
N TRP A 26 -10.74 -20.25 17.81
CA TRP A 26 -11.19 -19.81 16.48
C TRP A 26 -12.10 -20.86 15.88
N ALA A 27 -13.23 -20.43 15.30
CA ALA A 27 -14.09 -21.29 14.50
C ALA A 27 -13.43 -21.59 13.15
N THR A 28 -12.79 -20.58 12.57
CA THR A 28 -11.97 -20.68 11.36
C THR A 28 -11.02 -19.48 11.28
N PHE A 29 -9.97 -19.59 10.47
CA PHE A 29 -9.12 -18.48 10.07
C PHE A 29 -8.73 -18.63 8.60
N ALA A 30 -8.36 -17.53 7.97
CA ALA A 30 -7.82 -17.52 6.61
C ALA A 30 -6.73 -16.45 6.48
N LEU A 31 -5.88 -16.60 5.48
CA LEU A 31 -4.92 -15.56 5.11
C LEU A 31 -5.67 -14.45 4.34
N GLY A 32 -5.24 -13.21 4.52
CA GLY A 32 -5.67 -12.10 3.69
C GLY A 32 -5.22 -12.35 2.24
N PRO A 33 -6.11 -12.29 1.24
CA PRO A 33 -5.72 -12.48 -0.15
C PRO A 33 -4.81 -11.35 -0.64
N GLY A 34 -4.17 -11.56 -1.79
CA GLY A 34 -3.19 -10.65 -2.39
C GLY A 34 -1.77 -11.07 -2.03
N HIS A 35 -1.05 -10.19 -1.35
CA HIS A 35 0.36 -10.36 -1.01
C HIS A 35 0.68 -10.16 0.48
N GLY A 36 1.80 -10.75 0.91
CA GLY A 36 2.49 -10.42 2.17
C GLY A 36 3.62 -9.42 1.93
N ILE A 37 4.25 -8.94 3.01
CA ILE A 37 5.35 -7.97 2.92
C ILE A 37 6.56 -8.42 3.74
N GLN A 38 7.75 -7.94 3.36
CA GLN A 38 8.96 -8.02 4.17
C GLN A 38 9.31 -6.62 4.67
N LEU A 39 9.46 -6.47 5.98
CA LEU A 39 9.88 -5.22 6.60
C LEU A 39 11.38 -4.98 6.42
N LYS A 40 11.82 -3.72 6.58
CA LYS A 40 13.25 -3.35 6.59
C LYS A 40 14.06 -4.12 7.65
N SER A 41 13.42 -4.52 8.74
CA SER A 41 14.01 -5.38 9.79
C SER A 41 14.27 -6.82 9.33
N GLY A 42 13.78 -7.22 8.15
CA GLY A 42 13.85 -8.58 7.63
C GLY A 42 12.66 -9.46 8.02
N ARG A 43 11.82 -9.02 8.97
CA ARG A 43 10.59 -9.71 9.37
C ARG A 43 9.65 -9.89 8.18
N LEU A 44 9.14 -11.11 8.01
CA LEU A 44 8.09 -11.43 7.04
C LEU A 44 6.72 -11.29 7.70
N LEU A 45 5.77 -10.68 7.00
CA LEU A 45 4.39 -10.49 7.44
C LEU A 45 3.42 -11.08 6.42
N VAL A 46 2.43 -11.83 6.91
CA VAL A 46 1.31 -12.37 6.13
C VAL A 46 0.01 -11.91 6.79
N PRO A 47 -0.79 -11.05 6.14
CA PRO A 47 -2.09 -10.63 6.65
C PRO A 47 -3.01 -11.85 6.84
N ALA A 48 -3.87 -11.81 7.86
CA ALA A 48 -4.80 -12.88 8.16
C ALA A 48 -6.05 -12.37 8.88
N TYR A 49 -7.06 -13.22 8.98
CA TYR A 49 -8.24 -12.97 9.80
C TYR A 49 -8.83 -14.25 10.36
N THR A 50 -9.56 -14.12 11.46
CA THR A 50 -10.18 -15.22 12.19
C THR A 50 -11.63 -14.90 12.53
N TYR A 51 -12.45 -15.94 12.67
CA TYR A 51 -13.73 -15.87 13.37
C TYR A 51 -13.52 -16.42 14.79
N HIS A 52 -13.28 -15.53 15.74
CA HIS A 52 -13.05 -15.85 17.15
C HIS A 52 -14.36 -16.34 17.80
N ILE A 53 -14.30 -17.40 18.62
CA ILE A 53 -15.45 -17.95 19.35
C ILE A 53 -15.58 -17.23 20.69
N ASP A 54 -16.58 -16.36 20.82
CA ASP A 54 -16.77 -15.57 22.05
C ASP A 54 -17.49 -16.35 23.15
N CYS A 55 -18.33 -17.32 22.78
CA CYS A 55 -19.06 -18.16 23.72
C CYS A 55 -19.21 -19.58 23.17
N LYS A 56 -18.93 -20.58 24.03
CA LYS A 56 -18.89 -22.01 23.67
C LYS A 56 -20.18 -22.78 23.95
N GLU A 57 -21.03 -22.30 24.86
CA GLU A 57 -22.26 -23.00 25.27
C GLU A 57 -23.47 -22.08 25.17
N CYS A 58 -24.24 -22.24 24.09
CA CYS A 58 -25.51 -21.55 23.89
C CYS A 58 -26.65 -22.57 23.79
N PHE A 59 -27.04 -23.24 24.89
CA PHE A 59 -28.30 -24.01 25.01
C PHE A 59 -28.71 -24.82 23.74
N GLY A 60 -27.78 -25.57 23.14
CA GLY A 60 -28.05 -26.39 21.95
C GLY A 60 -28.12 -25.66 20.59
N LYS A 61 -27.65 -24.40 20.48
CA LYS A 61 -27.63 -23.60 19.24
C LYS A 61 -26.31 -22.87 19.00
N LEU A 62 -26.19 -22.33 17.77
CA LEU A 62 -24.98 -21.83 17.13
C LEU A 62 -24.14 -20.85 17.99
N CYS A 63 -22.84 -21.12 18.07
CA CYS A 63 -21.84 -20.33 18.79
C CYS A 63 -21.73 -18.91 18.21
N LYS A 64 -21.64 -17.88 19.06
CA LYS A 64 -21.38 -16.51 18.61
C LYS A 64 -19.91 -16.36 18.24
N THR A 65 -19.65 -15.89 17.03
CA THR A 65 -18.30 -15.60 16.55
C THR A 65 -18.14 -14.14 16.14
N THR A 66 -16.98 -13.55 16.42
CA THR A 66 -16.60 -12.21 15.98
C THR A 66 -15.41 -12.26 15.02
N PRO A 67 -15.47 -11.54 13.88
CA PRO A 67 -14.38 -11.51 12.93
C PRO A 67 -13.31 -10.51 13.32
N HIS A 68 -12.04 -10.92 13.27
CA HIS A 68 -10.88 -10.08 13.54
C HIS A 68 -9.75 -10.33 12.55
N SER A 69 -9.22 -9.25 11.97
CA SER A 69 -7.95 -9.26 11.26
C SER A 69 -6.76 -9.26 12.23
N PHE A 70 -5.65 -9.83 11.77
CA PHE A 70 -4.36 -9.87 12.46
C PHE A 70 -3.25 -10.20 11.44
N THR A 71 -2.03 -10.42 11.92
CA THR A 71 -0.88 -10.74 11.07
C THR A 71 -0.18 -11.99 11.57
N PHE A 72 0.19 -12.90 10.67
CA PHE A 72 1.24 -13.88 10.94
C PHE A 72 2.60 -13.26 10.63
N TYR A 73 3.58 -13.48 11.48
CA TYR A 73 4.93 -12.94 11.28
C TYR A 73 6.03 -13.96 11.54
N SER A 74 7.17 -13.77 10.89
CA SER A 74 8.37 -14.58 11.04
C SER A 74 9.62 -13.71 11.08
N ASP A 75 10.44 -13.91 12.12
CA ASP A 75 11.72 -13.22 12.31
C ASP A 75 12.93 -14.06 11.86
N ASP A 76 12.69 -15.27 11.35
CA ASP A 76 13.74 -16.23 10.98
C ASP A 76 13.58 -16.74 9.54
N HIS A 77 13.17 -15.83 8.65
CA HIS A 77 12.99 -16.06 7.21
C HIS A 77 12.01 -17.20 6.89
N GLY A 78 10.91 -17.27 7.64
CA GLY A 78 9.81 -18.19 7.38
C GLY A 78 9.97 -19.59 8.01
N GLN A 79 10.99 -19.80 8.85
CA GLN A 79 11.22 -21.09 9.51
C GLN A 79 10.22 -21.34 10.65
N ARG A 80 9.90 -20.29 11.43
CA ARG A 80 8.87 -20.29 12.47
C ARG A 80 7.95 -19.10 12.28
N TRP A 81 6.67 -19.32 12.56
CA TRP A 81 5.63 -18.31 12.46
C TRP A 81 4.95 -18.09 13.80
N ARG A 82 4.68 -16.82 14.10
CA ARG A 82 3.88 -16.35 15.23
C ARG A 82 2.69 -15.56 14.67
N PHE A 83 1.71 -15.26 15.51
CA PHE A 83 0.62 -14.36 15.13
C PHE A 83 0.53 -13.21 16.12
N GLY A 84 0.20 -12.02 15.62
CA GLY A 84 -0.05 -10.84 16.42
C GLY A 84 -1.43 -10.85 17.07
N GLU A 85 -1.67 -9.86 17.93
CA GLU A 85 -2.98 -9.63 18.51
C GLU A 85 -4.01 -9.22 17.45
N PHE A 86 -5.29 -9.40 17.78
CA PHE A 86 -6.40 -9.01 16.91
C PHE A 86 -6.56 -7.50 16.89
N ILE A 87 -6.96 -6.96 15.74
CA ILE A 87 -7.46 -5.59 15.69
C ILE A 87 -8.68 -5.51 16.61
N PRO A 88 -8.65 -4.64 17.63
CA PRO A 88 -9.73 -4.53 18.60
C PRO A 88 -10.91 -3.73 18.02
N ASN A 89 -11.95 -3.53 18.85
CA ASN A 89 -13.09 -2.61 18.71
C ASN A 89 -14.01 -2.68 17.46
N LEU A 90 -13.55 -3.10 16.29
CA LEU A 90 -14.35 -3.18 15.06
C LEU A 90 -14.26 -4.55 14.40
N PRO A 91 -15.36 -5.06 13.82
CA PRO A 91 -15.35 -6.31 13.07
C PRO A 91 -14.54 -6.16 11.78
N THR A 92 -13.54 -7.03 11.59
CA THR A 92 -12.59 -6.95 10.48
C THR A 92 -12.30 -8.33 9.90
N VAL A 93 -12.16 -8.44 8.57
CA VAL A 93 -11.90 -9.72 7.86
C VAL A 93 -10.68 -9.62 6.93
N GLU A 94 -10.81 -9.98 5.65
CA GLU A 94 -9.73 -9.88 4.65
C GLU A 94 -9.03 -8.52 4.73
N CYS A 95 -7.71 -8.54 4.84
CA CYS A 95 -6.91 -7.33 5.02
C CYS A 95 -5.60 -7.43 4.24
N GLN A 96 -4.98 -6.27 4.01
CA GLN A 96 -3.61 -6.15 3.54
C GLN A 96 -2.85 -5.12 4.38
N MET A 97 -1.52 -5.19 4.32
CA MET A 97 -0.63 -4.44 5.19
C MET A 97 0.43 -3.70 4.37
N VAL A 98 0.83 -2.53 4.84
CA VAL A 98 1.92 -1.74 4.27
C VAL A 98 2.75 -1.13 5.39
N SER A 99 4.08 -1.15 5.25
CA SER A 99 4.98 -0.42 6.15
C SER A 99 5.05 1.02 5.66
N VAL A 100 4.79 1.97 6.55
CA VAL A 100 4.71 3.40 6.26
C VAL A 100 5.81 4.10 7.03
N ASP A 101 6.75 4.69 6.29
CA ASP A 101 7.69 5.65 6.83
C ASP A 101 7.03 7.03 6.90
N GLU A 102 6.97 7.60 8.10
CA GLU A 102 6.36 8.90 8.36
C GLU A 102 7.39 10.05 8.20
N GLU A 103 6.89 11.27 8.02
CA GLU A 103 7.75 12.45 7.87
C GLU A 103 8.59 12.78 9.11
N ASP A 104 8.12 12.37 10.29
CA ASP A 104 8.85 12.52 11.56
C ASP A 104 9.96 11.48 11.76
N GLY A 105 10.15 10.58 10.78
CA GLY A 105 11.13 9.51 10.79
C GLY A 105 10.69 8.25 11.53
N SER A 106 9.46 8.23 12.07
CA SER A 106 8.89 7.00 12.63
C SER A 106 8.46 6.03 11.52
N ASN A 107 8.25 4.78 11.89
CA ASN A 107 7.68 3.76 11.01
C ASN A 107 6.47 3.13 11.70
N VAL A 108 5.40 2.96 10.93
CA VAL A 108 4.18 2.29 11.39
C VAL A 108 3.78 1.22 10.38
N LEU A 109 3.26 0.11 10.89
CA LEU A 109 2.57 -0.87 10.06
C LEU A 109 1.09 -0.45 9.93
N TYR A 110 0.68 -0.13 8.72
CA TYR A 110 -0.69 0.21 8.38
C TYR A 110 -1.45 -1.04 7.92
N CYS A 111 -2.58 -1.32 8.54
CA CYS A 111 -3.55 -2.35 8.13
C CYS A 111 -4.74 -1.73 7.42
N ASN A 112 -5.03 -2.18 6.21
CA ASN A 112 -6.30 -1.93 5.50
C ASN A 112 -7.19 -3.17 5.58
N ALA A 113 -8.25 -3.14 6.40
CA ALA A 113 -9.11 -4.29 6.64
C ALA A 113 -10.52 -4.12 6.07
N ARG A 114 -11.05 -5.20 5.52
CA ARG A 114 -12.44 -5.32 5.08
C ARG A 114 -13.37 -5.31 6.28
N SER A 115 -14.49 -4.59 6.15
CA SER A 115 -15.46 -4.45 7.23
C SER A 115 -16.92 -4.46 6.73
N PRO A 116 -17.85 -5.04 7.51
CA PRO A 116 -19.28 -4.97 7.21
C PRO A 116 -19.90 -3.59 7.49
N LEU A 117 -19.12 -2.61 7.94
CA LEU A 117 -19.60 -1.28 8.36
C LEU A 117 -19.71 -0.27 7.21
N GLY A 118 -19.55 -0.71 5.96
CA GLY A 118 -19.67 0.13 4.76
C GLY A 118 -18.45 0.97 4.42
N PHE A 119 -17.37 0.85 5.20
CA PHE A 119 -16.07 1.51 4.97
C PHE A 119 -14.93 0.59 5.38
N ARG A 120 -13.75 0.80 4.79
CA ARG A 120 -12.52 0.13 5.23
C ARG A 120 -12.19 0.52 6.66
N VAL A 121 -11.62 -0.43 7.40
CA VAL A 121 -11.03 -0.17 8.71
C VAL A 121 -9.52 -0.02 8.55
N GLN A 122 -9.00 1.10 9.03
CA GLN A 122 -7.58 1.33 9.21
C GLN A 122 -7.20 0.99 10.64
N ALA A 123 -6.11 0.24 10.84
CA ALA A 123 -5.48 0.07 12.15
C ALA A 123 -3.96 0.20 11.99
N LEU A 124 -3.31 0.77 13.00
CA LEU A 124 -1.87 1.00 13.00
C LEU A 124 -1.20 0.12 14.04
N SER A 125 0.04 -0.31 13.78
CA SER A 125 0.90 -1.02 14.71
C SER A 125 2.28 -0.36 14.73
N THR A 126 2.80 -0.13 15.94
CA THR A 126 4.13 0.45 16.19
C THR A 126 5.17 -0.61 16.55
N ASP A 127 4.80 -1.89 16.53
CA ASP A 127 5.61 -3.04 16.92
C ASP A 127 5.63 -4.12 15.81
N ASP A 128 5.59 -3.67 14.56
CA ASP A 128 5.75 -4.51 13.37
C ASP A 128 4.72 -5.66 13.29
N GLY A 129 3.46 -5.36 13.64
CA GLY A 129 2.31 -6.25 13.51
C GLY A 129 2.11 -7.22 14.66
N ALA A 130 2.80 -7.03 15.80
CA ALA A 130 2.57 -7.83 17.00
C ALA A 130 1.34 -7.36 17.78
N VAL A 131 1.07 -6.05 17.85
CA VAL A 131 -0.10 -5.42 18.47
C VAL A 131 -0.64 -4.32 17.58
N PHE A 132 -1.95 -4.29 17.39
CA PHE A 132 -2.65 -3.22 16.67
C PHE A 132 -3.37 -2.27 17.64
N HIS A 133 -3.30 -0.98 17.34
CA HIS A 133 -4.12 0.05 17.97
C HIS A 133 -5.60 -0.08 17.55
N LEU A 134 -6.45 0.75 18.15
CA LEU A 134 -7.88 0.78 17.82
C LEU A 134 -8.10 1.04 16.33
N GLY A 135 -9.00 0.26 15.73
CA GLY A 135 -9.40 0.44 14.35
C GLY A 135 -10.25 1.70 14.17
N GLN A 136 -10.06 2.41 13.07
CA GLN A 136 -10.80 3.59 12.64
C GLN A 136 -11.44 3.35 11.26
N LEU A 137 -12.68 3.81 11.06
CA LEU A 137 -13.33 3.78 9.75
C LEU A 137 -12.76 4.89 8.84
N VAL A 138 -12.36 4.53 7.63
CA VAL A 138 -11.84 5.46 6.63
C VAL A 138 -12.98 5.87 5.70
N GLN A 139 -13.60 7.02 5.96
CA GLN A 139 -14.82 7.46 5.25
C GLN A 139 -14.64 7.61 3.73
N ARG A 140 -13.39 7.85 3.30
CA ARG A 140 -13.02 7.95 1.88
C ARG A 140 -12.97 6.60 1.16
N LEU A 141 -12.78 5.50 1.89
CA LEU A 141 -12.66 4.16 1.33
C LEU A 141 -13.93 3.37 1.63
N VAL A 142 -14.92 3.50 0.75
CA VAL A 142 -16.22 2.85 0.89
C VAL A 142 -16.16 1.35 0.62
N GLU A 143 -17.11 0.61 1.19
CA GLU A 143 -17.33 -0.80 0.94
C GLU A 143 -18.75 -1.07 0.43
N PRO A 144 -18.94 -2.04 -0.48
CA PRO A 144 -20.26 -2.50 -0.85
C PRO A 144 -20.93 -3.26 0.33
N PRO A 145 -22.25 -3.54 0.29
CA PRO A 145 -22.99 -4.09 1.43
C PRO A 145 -22.50 -5.45 1.96
N HIS A 146 -21.82 -6.24 1.12
CA HIS A 146 -21.22 -7.51 1.50
C HIS A 146 -19.68 -7.42 1.60
N GLY A 147 -19.12 -6.22 1.50
CA GLY A 147 -17.70 -5.94 1.40
C GLY A 147 -17.02 -6.54 0.18
N CYS A 148 -15.76 -6.17 -0.02
CA CYS A 148 -14.88 -6.71 -1.05
C CYS A 148 -13.43 -6.69 -0.56
N HIS A 149 -12.62 -7.64 -1.01
CA HIS A 149 -11.18 -7.49 -0.86
C HIS A 149 -10.70 -6.33 -1.73
N GLY A 150 -9.63 -5.68 -1.28
CA GLY A 150 -8.96 -4.59 -1.98
C GLY A 150 -7.49 -4.62 -1.62
N SER A 151 -6.65 -4.08 -2.50
CA SER A 151 -5.21 -4.15 -2.36
C SER A 151 -4.58 -2.82 -2.00
N ILE A 152 -3.54 -2.84 -1.18
CA ILE A 152 -2.79 -1.67 -0.75
C ILE A 152 -1.29 -1.89 -1.01
N ILE A 153 -0.59 -0.87 -1.49
CA ILE A 153 0.86 -0.91 -1.70
C ILE A 153 1.50 0.41 -1.32
N GLY A 154 2.65 0.35 -0.66
CA GLY A 154 3.46 1.51 -0.28
C GLY A 154 4.62 1.70 -1.23
N PHE A 155 5.00 2.95 -1.45
CA PHE A 155 6.15 3.31 -2.26
C PHE A 155 6.79 4.62 -1.74
N PRO A 156 8.08 4.84 -1.97
CA PRO A 156 8.73 6.09 -1.58
C PRO A 156 8.10 7.30 -2.27
N ALA A 157 7.80 8.35 -1.51
CA ALA A 157 7.32 9.60 -2.07
C ALA A 157 8.34 10.19 -3.06
N PRO A 158 7.90 10.65 -4.26
CA PRO A 158 8.81 11.28 -5.21
C PRO A 158 9.36 12.59 -4.63
N LEU A 159 10.68 12.72 -4.58
CA LEU A 159 11.35 13.95 -4.18
C LEU A 159 11.17 15.02 -5.27
N PHE A 160 10.23 15.94 -5.10
CA PHE A 160 10.14 17.11 -5.98
C PHE A 160 11.23 18.12 -5.60
N TYR A 161 12.32 18.14 -6.37
CA TYR A 161 13.27 19.25 -6.31
C TYR A 161 12.65 20.45 -7.03
N ALA A 162 11.98 21.32 -6.29
CA ALA A 162 11.58 22.63 -6.81
C ALA A 162 12.81 23.55 -6.72
N PRO A 163 13.50 23.90 -7.82
CA PRO A 163 14.53 24.92 -7.76
C PRO A 163 13.87 26.21 -7.29
N SER A 164 14.34 26.73 -6.15
CA SER A 164 13.95 28.03 -5.63
C SER A 164 14.12 29.07 -6.74
N SER A 165 13.01 29.67 -7.18
CA SER A 165 13.06 30.79 -8.11
C SER A 165 13.95 31.89 -7.51
N PRO A 166 14.99 32.37 -8.20
CA PRO A 166 15.87 33.39 -7.65
C PRO A 166 15.11 34.71 -7.57
N HIS A 167 14.85 35.13 -6.33
CA HIS A 167 14.59 36.51 -5.89
C HIS A 167 13.74 37.42 -6.79
N SER A 168 12.46 37.61 -6.45
CA SER A 168 11.80 38.91 -6.67
C SER A 168 12.06 39.81 -5.45
N GLN A 169 13.23 40.44 -5.39
CA GLN A 169 13.40 41.64 -4.60
C GLN A 169 12.68 42.79 -5.31
N TRP A 170 11.47 43.12 -4.86
CA TRP A 170 11.03 44.51 -4.87
C TRP A 170 10.36 44.86 -3.56
N SER A 171 11.15 45.54 -2.76
CA SER A 171 10.78 46.34 -1.60
C SER A 171 9.60 47.25 -1.92
N THR A 172 8.64 47.31 -1.01
CA THR A 172 7.60 48.34 -1.00
C THR A 172 8.23 49.73 -0.75
N PRO A 173 7.61 50.79 -1.32
CA PRO A 173 7.50 52.00 -0.54
C PRO A 173 6.10 52.66 -0.63
N TRP A 174 5.61 52.93 0.58
CA TRP A 174 4.69 53.92 1.13
C TRP A 174 3.70 54.71 0.24
N SER A 175 2.49 54.84 0.80
CA SER A 175 1.33 55.62 0.36
C SER A 175 1.57 57.13 0.23
N ILE A 176 1.07 57.76 -0.84
CA ILE A 176 0.55 59.15 -0.89
C ILE A 176 -0.62 59.24 -1.88
N ASN A 177 -1.63 60.01 -1.50
CA ASN A 177 -2.92 60.31 -2.15
C ASN A 177 -2.85 61.00 -3.53
N GLY A 178 -3.88 60.80 -4.38
CA GLY A 178 -4.30 61.77 -5.41
C GLY A 178 -4.91 61.14 -6.70
N PRO A 179 -5.91 61.76 -7.37
CA PRO A 179 -7.00 61.04 -8.06
C PRO A 179 -7.00 61.11 -9.61
N ASP A 180 -8.01 60.43 -10.19
CA ASP A 180 -8.58 60.53 -11.56
C ASP A 180 -8.11 59.56 -12.69
N CYS A 181 -8.94 58.52 -12.92
CA CYS A 181 -9.67 58.11 -14.15
C CYS A 181 -9.09 58.36 -15.58
N PRO A 182 -9.58 57.67 -16.65
CA PRO A 182 -10.51 56.52 -16.73
C PRO A 182 -10.15 55.41 -17.78
N LEU A 183 -10.87 54.27 -17.65
CA LEU A 183 -11.40 53.38 -18.70
C LEU A 183 -10.67 53.26 -20.06
N LEU A 184 -10.20 52.04 -20.39
CA LEU A 184 -10.37 51.52 -21.74
C LEU A 184 -10.65 50.01 -21.76
N SER A 185 -11.74 49.68 -22.46
CA SER A 185 -12.24 48.36 -22.80
C SER A 185 -11.43 47.74 -23.93
N ARG A 186 -11.11 46.43 -23.86
CA ARG A 186 -11.47 45.40 -24.86
C ARG A 186 -10.71 44.07 -24.69
N LYS A 187 -11.51 43.01 -24.54
CA LYS A 187 -11.59 41.81 -25.40
C LYS A 187 -10.32 40.99 -25.70
N THR A 188 -10.33 39.77 -25.15
CA THR A 188 -10.14 38.44 -25.80
C THR A 188 -8.99 38.21 -26.79
N THR A 189 -8.13 37.26 -26.44
CA THR A 189 -7.41 36.30 -27.31
C THR A 189 -7.25 35.00 -26.48
N ARG A 190 -8.00 33.92 -26.72
CA ARG A 190 -7.84 32.85 -27.73
C ARG A 190 -6.42 32.27 -27.85
N ASN A 191 -6.32 31.01 -27.40
CA ASN A 191 -5.47 29.88 -27.80
C ASN A 191 -4.19 30.15 -28.59
N CYS A 192 -3.08 29.62 -28.06
CA CYS A 192 -1.99 29.08 -28.85
C CYS A 192 -1.80 27.59 -28.50
N TYR A 193 -2.07 26.72 -29.48
CA TYR A 193 -1.62 25.34 -29.51
C TYR A 193 -0.12 25.29 -29.87
N LEU A 194 0.60 24.29 -29.38
CA LEU A 194 1.86 23.82 -29.97
C LEU A 194 1.78 22.30 -30.19
N PRO A 195 2.47 21.75 -31.22
CA PRO A 195 1.99 20.61 -31.97
C PRO A 195 2.62 19.25 -31.57
N LEU A 196 1.88 18.23 -31.98
CA LEU A 196 2.14 16.79 -31.98
C LEU A 196 3.43 16.42 -32.74
N CYS A 197 4.13 15.38 -32.29
CA CYS A 197 4.96 14.53 -33.15
C CYS A 197 4.55 13.07 -32.93
N ASP A 198 3.99 12.48 -33.99
CA ASP A 198 3.75 11.05 -34.13
C ASP A 198 5.07 10.31 -34.32
N MET A 199 5.25 9.20 -33.61
CA MET A 199 6.16 8.13 -34.02
C MET A 199 5.46 6.79 -33.82
N ALA A 200 5.17 6.14 -34.95
CA ALA A 200 4.67 4.78 -35.04
C ALA A 200 5.71 3.79 -34.50
N VAL A 201 5.27 2.77 -33.77
CA VAL A 201 6.08 1.61 -33.39
C VAL A 201 5.49 0.38 -34.07
N GLU A 202 6.24 -0.18 -35.01
CA GLU A 202 5.98 -1.48 -35.62
C GLU A 202 6.45 -2.61 -34.68
N ASN A 203 5.65 -3.68 -34.60
CA ASN A 203 6.00 -4.96 -34.01
C ASN A 203 7.03 -5.71 -34.86
N PRO A 204 7.90 -6.53 -34.24
CA PRO A 204 8.29 -7.79 -34.84
C PRO A 204 7.97 -9.01 -33.97
N ALA A 205 7.57 -10.05 -34.69
CA ALA A 205 7.12 -11.34 -34.21
C ALA A 205 8.27 -12.27 -33.77
N ALA A 206 7.84 -13.33 -33.08
CA ALA A 206 8.50 -14.57 -32.70
C ALA A 206 9.64 -15.08 -33.59
N MET A 207 10.70 -15.59 -32.95
CA MET A 207 11.45 -16.74 -33.44
C MET A 207 11.74 -17.73 -32.31
N SER A 208 11.27 -18.96 -32.54
CA SER A 208 11.61 -20.19 -31.85
C SER A 208 12.97 -20.68 -32.37
N LEU A 209 13.83 -21.19 -31.47
CA LEU A 209 14.86 -22.16 -31.84
C LEU A 209 14.98 -23.21 -30.73
N GLY A 210 14.77 -24.47 -31.12
CA GLY A 210 14.91 -25.63 -30.26
C GLY A 210 16.27 -26.31 -30.36
N SER A 211 16.48 -27.14 -29.33
CA SER A 211 17.20 -28.42 -29.29
C SER A 211 18.73 -28.51 -29.42
N GLN A 212 19.34 -29.14 -28.41
CA GLN A 212 20.25 -30.32 -28.42
C GLN A 212 21.40 -30.14 -27.39
N LEU A 213 21.40 -30.90 -26.28
CA LEU A 213 21.93 -32.27 -26.06
C LEU A 213 23.46 -32.39 -26.07
N GLN A 214 24.03 -32.57 -24.87
CA GLN A 214 25.17 -33.43 -24.45
C GLN A 214 25.64 -32.90 -23.09
N GLY A 215 25.69 -33.62 -21.96
CA GLY A 215 25.87 -35.05 -21.72
C GLY A 215 27.28 -35.24 -21.15
N HIS A 216 27.42 -35.43 -19.83
CA HIS A 216 28.43 -36.32 -19.21
C HIS A 216 28.35 -36.39 -17.67
N GLN A 217 28.12 -37.63 -17.20
CA GLN A 217 28.82 -38.37 -16.13
C GLN A 217 28.73 -37.92 -14.65
N GLN A 218 27.93 -38.71 -13.92
CA GLN A 218 28.13 -39.24 -12.54
C GLN A 218 29.56 -39.78 -12.27
N PRO A 219 30.01 -40.04 -11.00
CA PRO A 219 29.27 -40.70 -9.90
C PRO A 219 29.47 -40.11 -8.48
N ALA A 220 28.45 -40.12 -7.61
CA ALA A 220 28.10 -41.14 -6.61
C ALA A 220 29.12 -41.36 -5.46
N GLY A 221 28.69 -41.12 -4.22
CA GLY A 221 28.96 -42.04 -3.11
C GLY A 221 29.41 -41.46 -1.75
N SER A 222 28.78 -41.99 -0.69
CA SER A 222 29.20 -42.07 0.72
C SER A 222 28.91 -40.84 1.60
N LYS A 223 27.92 -40.89 2.51
CA LYS A 223 27.78 -41.60 3.81
C LYS A 223 28.23 -40.70 4.98
N GLU A 224 27.24 -40.34 5.80
CA GLU A 224 27.32 -39.96 7.22
C GLU A 224 28.35 -40.80 8.01
N PRO A 225 28.99 -40.25 9.08
CA PRO A 225 28.30 -40.11 10.38
C PRO A 225 28.73 -38.93 11.30
N CYS A 226 27.78 -38.45 12.10
CA CYS A 226 28.00 -37.81 13.42
C CYS A 226 28.63 -38.82 14.40
N PRO A 227 29.40 -38.42 15.44
CA PRO A 227 28.76 -37.87 16.66
C PRO A 227 29.59 -36.91 17.56
N SER A 228 28.86 -36.41 18.56
CA SER A 228 29.28 -36.11 19.95
C SER A 228 29.84 -34.72 20.31
N SER A 229 28.96 -33.98 21.00
CA SER A 229 29.14 -33.35 22.32
C SER A 229 30.52 -32.82 22.77
N SER A 230 30.55 -31.54 23.11
CA SER A 230 31.21 -31.08 24.34
C SER A 230 30.65 -29.75 24.80
N HIS A 231 30.22 -29.73 26.06
CA HIS A 231 30.01 -28.55 26.89
C HIS A 231 31.29 -27.70 26.96
N HIS A 232 31.14 -26.38 27.05
CA HIS A 232 31.84 -25.55 28.04
C HIS A 232 31.28 -24.11 28.01
N GLU A 233 30.61 -23.74 29.09
CA GLU A 233 30.57 -22.35 29.56
C GLU A 233 31.94 -21.96 30.10
N ILE A 234 32.30 -20.68 30.02
CA ILE A 234 32.77 -19.82 31.13
C ILE A 234 33.14 -18.42 30.59
N HIS A 235 32.54 -17.43 31.24
CA HIS A 235 33.00 -16.06 31.53
C HIS A 235 34.41 -15.64 31.09
N ASP A 236 34.59 -14.40 30.61
CA ASP A 236 35.07 -13.33 31.51
C ASP A 236 35.05 -11.91 30.92
N SER A 237 34.98 -10.98 31.86
CA SER A 237 34.87 -9.53 31.76
C SER A 237 36.24 -8.85 31.98
N MET A 238 36.25 -7.52 31.84
CA MET A 238 37.26 -6.52 32.28
C MET A 238 38.44 -6.28 31.32
N SER A 239 38.62 -5.08 30.76
CA SER A 239 38.87 -3.73 31.34
C SER A 239 40.34 -3.44 31.67
N SER A 240 40.77 -2.28 31.12
CA SER A 240 41.87 -1.40 31.51
C SER A 240 43.30 -1.77 31.10
N THR A 241 43.96 -0.88 30.34
CA THR A 241 44.97 0.04 30.91
C THR A 241 45.50 1.06 29.89
N VAL A 242 45.79 2.24 30.43
CA VAL A 242 46.33 3.45 29.78
C VAL A 242 47.85 3.31 29.63
N SER A 243 48.41 3.83 28.53
CA SER A 243 49.81 4.27 28.50
C SER A 243 49.99 5.52 27.62
N CYS A 244 50.87 6.40 28.06
CA CYS A 244 51.04 7.79 27.64
C CYS A 244 52.03 7.96 26.47
N GLY A 245 51.88 9.08 25.74
CA GLY A 245 53.00 9.85 25.20
C GLY A 245 53.05 9.98 23.68
N GLY A 246 52.92 11.21 23.18
CA GLY A 246 53.27 11.57 21.81
C GLY A 246 52.55 12.81 21.29
N MET A 247 53.17 13.99 21.42
CA MET A 247 52.76 15.21 20.72
C MET A 247 52.91 15.03 19.21
N GLY A 248 51.80 15.08 18.48
CA GLY A 248 51.73 15.14 17.02
C GLY A 248 50.64 16.13 16.60
N GLN A 249 50.94 16.94 15.61
CA GLN A 249 50.15 18.09 15.15
C GLN A 249 48.73 17.72 14.65
N PRO A 250 47.77 18.67 14.64
CA PRO A 250 46.41 18.39 14.19
C PRO A 250 46.36 18.25 12.67
N GLU A 251 46.07 17.03 12.20
CA GLU A 251 45.56 16.79 10.85
C GLU A 251 44.21 17.52 10.67
N PRO A 252 43.89 18.05 9.48
CA PRO A 252 42.60 18.68 9.24
C PRO A 252 41.52 17.61 9.39
N GLY A 253 40.69 17.76 10.43
CA GLY A 253 39.57 16.88 10.68
C GLY A 253 38.75 16.71 9.42
N ALA A 254 38.71 15.49 8.91
CA ALA A 254 37.67 15.05 8.00
C ALA A 254 36.35 15.30 8.76
N ALA A 255 35.69 16.40 8.42
CA ALA A 255 34.32 16.63 8.82
C ALA A 255 33.55 15.42 8.31
N SER A 256 33.21 14.52 9.23
CA SER A 256 32.20 13.49 9.00
C SER A 256 30.95 14.27 8.64
N LYS A 257 30.71 14.41 7.33
CA LYS A 257 29.44 14.89 6.82
C LYS A 257 28.46 13.87 7.35
N SER A 258 27.79 14.22 8.44
CA SER A 258 26.58 13.56 8.86
C SER A 258 25.64 13.70 7.68
N ILE A 259 25.63 12.71 6.80
CA ILE A 259 24.61 12.58 5.79
C ILE A 259 23.37 12.33 6.62
N VAL A 260 22.59 13.39 6.83
CA VAL A 260 21.23 13.25 7.32
C VAL A 260 20.54 12.46 6.22
N LEU A 261 20.41 11.15 6.43
CA LEU A 261 19.60 10.28 5.61
C LEU A 261 18.16 10.74 5.85
N PHE A 262 17.69 11.68 5.03
CA PHE A 262 16.28 11.99 4.97
C PHE A 262 15.59 10.75 4.43
N GLN A 263 14.91 10.03 5.32
CA GLN A 263 14.05 8.93 4.93
C GLN A 263 12.89 9.54 4.15
N THR A 264 12.71 9.15 2.91
CA THR A 264 11.57 9.60 2.11
C THR A 264 10.30 9.03 2.73
N PRO A 265 9.28 9.87 3.01
CA PRO A 265 8.02 9.37 3.54
C PRO A 265 7.38 8.40 2.54
N THR A 266 6.52 7.53 3.03
CA THR A 266 5.82 6.54 2.20
C THR A 266 4.49 7.11 1.72
N TRP A 267 4.28 7.10 0.40
CA TRP A 267 2.96 7.26 -0.20
C TRP A 267 2.33 5.89 -0.40
N VAL A 268 0.99 5.86 -0.44
CA VAL A 268 0.25 4.60 -0.49
C VAL A 268 -0.82 4.64 -1.57
N LEU A 269 -0.87 3.59 -2.39
CA LEU A 269 -1.99 3.34 -3.30
C LEU A 269 -2.92 2.28 -2.74
N TYR A 270 -4.21 2.43 -3.04
CA TYR A 270 -5.24 1.44 -2.76
C TYR A 270 -6.10 1.18 -3.99
N ALA A 271 -6.33 -0.08 -4.33
CA ALA A 271 -7.19 -0.51 -5.43
C ALA A 271 -8.42 -1.24 -4.91
N HIS A 272 -9.62 -0.79 -5.33
CA HIS A 272 -10.89 -1.36 -4.86
C HIS A 272 -12.09 -0.85 -5.70
N PRO A 273 -13.20 -1.60 -5.77
CA PRO A 273 -14.47 -1.10 -6.29
C PRO A 273 -14.93 0.22 -5.63
N THR A 274 -15.30 1.21 -6.42
CA THR A 274 -15.55 2.58 -5.92
C THR A 274 -16.98 2.80 -5.42
N SER A 275 -17.88 1.86 -5.64
CA SER A 275 -19.30 1.97 -5.28
C SER A 275 -19.60 1.38 -3.89
N SER A 276 -20.27 2.16 -3.05
CA SER A 276 -20.81 1.69 -1.76
C SER A 276 -22.04 0.78 -1.91
N ARG A 277 -22.53 0.55 -3.13
CA ARG A 277 -23.76 -0.22 -3.39
C ARG A 277 -23.48 -1.59 -3.98
N SER A 278 -22.40 -1.74 -4.74
CA SER A 278 -22.11 -2.94 -5.51
C SER A 278 -20.63 -3.01 -5.88
N ARG A 279 -20.16 -4.22 -6.21
CA ARG A 279 -18.80 -4.50 -6.71
C ARG A 279 -18.68 -4.05 -8.17
N VAL A 280 -18.50 -2.74 -8.37
CA VAL A 280 -18.37 -2.10 -9.68
C VAL A 280 -17.35 -0.98 -9.63
N ASN A 281 -16.80 -0.66 -10.80
CA ASN A 281 -15.84 0.40 -11.08
C ASN A 281 -14.56 0.25 -10.26
N MET A 282 -13.55 -0.43 -10.81
CA MET A 282 -12.26 -0.59 -10.14
C MET A 282 -11.56 0.76 -10.12
N GLY A 283 -11.28 1.26 -8.91
CA GLY A 283 -10.64 2.55 -8.70
C GLY A 283 -9.31 2.43 -7.99
N VAL A 284 -8.43 3.38 -8.26
CA VAL A 284 -7.14 3.57 -7.61
C VAL A 284 -7.20 4.88 -6.81
N TYR A 285 -6.90 4.77 -5.51
CA TYR A 285 -6.85 5.86 -4.56
C TYR A 285 -5.39 6.12 -4.17
N LEU A 286 -5.03 7.37 -3.93
CA LEU A 286 -3.72 7.76 -3.42
C LEU A 286 -3.87 8.38 -2.04
N SER A 287 -2.95 8.09 -1.14
CA SER A 287 -2.70 8.84 0.08
C SER A 287 -1.24 9.26 0.13
N THR A 288 -1.02 10.56 0.37
CA THR A 288 0.32 11.13 0.59
C THR A 288 0.66 11.26 2.07
N PHE A 289 -0.30 10.97 2.97
CA PHE A 289 -0.16 11.03 4.43
C PHE A 289 -0.97 9.88 5.07
N PRO A 290 -0.52 8.62 4.96
CA PRO A 290 -1.35 7.45 5.26
C PRO A 290 -1.83 7.37 6.72
N SER A 291 -1.10 7.96 7.67
CA SER A 291 -1.55 8.06 9.06
C SER A 291 -2.84 8.88 9.23
N ASP A 292 -3.10 9.84 8.34
CA ASP A 292 -4.36 10.59 8.31
C ASP A 292 -5.41 9.87 7.45
N ALA A 293 -6.48 9.36 8.08
CA ALA A 293 -7.56 8.68 7.38
C ALA A 293 -8.33 9.57 6.38
N ASP A 294 -8.22 10.90 6.47
CA ASP A 294 -8.87 11.83 5.53
C ASP A 294 -7.99 12.21 4.34
N SER A 295 -6.73 11.75 4.32
CA SER A 295 -5.72 12.07 3.29
C SER A 295 -6.00 11.42 1.92
N TRP A 296 -6.87 10.41 1.87
CA TRP A 296 -7.19 9.70 0.64
C TRP A 296 -7.86 10.61 -0.40
N THR A 297 -7.41 10.47 -1.64
CA THR A 297 -7.99 11.17 -2.80
C THR A 297 -9.35 10.60 -3.21
N GLU A 298 -10.02 11.25 -4.15
CA GLU A 298 -11.04 10.57 -4.96
C GLU A 298 -10.36 9.52 -5.86
N PRO A 299 -11.07 8.45 -6.27
CA PRO A 299 -10.48 7.40 -7.07
C PRO A 299 -10.33 7.81 -8.54
N TRP A 300 -9.22 7.41 -9.15
CA TRP A 300 -9.16 7.24 -10.60
C TRP A 300 -9.75 5.87 -10.98
N VAL A 301 -10.82 5.85 -11.77
CA VAL A 301 -11.43 4.60 -12.25
C VAL A 301 -10.61 4.03 -13.41
N ILE A 302 -9.94 2.90 -13.17
CA ILE A 302 -9.13 2.19 -14.18
C ILE A 302 -9.95 1.18 -14.99
N TYR A 303 -11.15 0.82 -14.50
CA TYR A 303 -12.09 -0.05 -15.21
C TYR A 303 -13.53 0.27 -14.82
N GLU A 304 -14.37 0.58 -15.81
CA GLU A 304 -15.81 0.77 -15.62
C GLU A 304 -16.57 -0.56 -15.77
N GLY A 305 -17.43 -0.88 -14.80
CA GLY A 305 -18.25 -2.09 -14.81
C GLY A 305 -17.99 -3.05 -13.64
N PRO A 306 -18.60 -4.26 -13.67
CA PRO A 306 -18.43 -5.28 -12.63
C PRO A 306 -16.96 -5.58 -12.34
N SER A 307 -16.52 -5.32 -11.12
CA SER A 307 -15.14 -5.55 -10.68
C SER A 307 -15.09 -5.84 -9.18
N ALA A 308 -14.15 -6.68 -8.74
CA ALA A 308 -14.08 -7.16 -7.37
C ALA A 308 -12.65 -7.18 -6.81
N TYR A 309 -12.10 -8.36 -6.51
CA TYR A 309 -10.82 -8.45 -5.78
C TYR A 309 -9.71 -7.85 -6.63
N SER A 310 -8.67 -7.30 -5.98
CA SER A 310 -7.51 -6.74 -6.66
C SER A 310 -6.22 -7.07 -5.93
N ASP A 311 -5.09 -6.97 -6.62
CA ASP A 311 -3.75 -7.07 -6.06
C ASP A 311 -2.79 -6.12 -6.79
N LEU A 312 -2.12 -5.25 -6.03
CA LEU A 312 -1.19 -4.24 -6.52
C LEU A 312 0.25 -4.70 -6.33
N ALA A 313 1.11 -4.33 -7.29
CA ALA A 313 2.56 -4.44 -7.18
C ALA A 313 3.21 -3.12 -7.59
N TYR A 314 4.22 -2.71 -6.81
CA TYR A 314 5.07 -1.56 -7.10
C TYR A 314 6.24 -1.97 -8.00
N ILE A 315 6.55 -1.15 -9.01
CA ILE A 315 7.60 -1.40 -9.98
C ILE A 315 8.46 -0.13 -10.12
N GLU A 316 9.74 -0.25 -9.76
CA GLU A 316 10.75 0.73 -10.12
C GLU A 316 11.17 0.49 -11.57
N LEU A 317 10.90 1.45 -12.45
CA LEU A 317 11.36 1.38 -13.83
C LEU A 317 12.84 1.78 -13.90
N PRO A 318 13.65 1.07 -14.70
CA PRO A 318 15.05 1.43 -14.90
C PRO A 318 15.15 2.87 -15.43
N PHE A 319 16.23 3.55 -15.02
CA PHE A 319 16.57 4.90 -15.42
C PHE A 319 16.25 5.16 -16.89
N SER A 320 15.37 6.13 -17.17
CA SER A 320 15.43 6.83 -18.44
C SER A 320 16.67 7.71 -18.39
N GLU A 321 17.59 7.57 -19.35
CA GLU A 321 18.77 8.44 -19.49
C GLU A 321 18.43 9.95 -19.57
N PHE A 322 17.13 10.29 -19.64
CA PHE A 322 16.59 11.64 -19.68
C PHE A 322 15.95 12.12 -18.36
N SER A 323 16.03 11.38 -17.25
CA SER A 323 15.56 11.90 -15.95
C SER A 323 16.56 12.91 -15.40
N ALA A 324 16.33 14.20 -15.67
CA ALA A 324 17.12 15.32 -15.15
C ALA A 324 17.19 15.37 -13.61
N THR A 325 16.38 14.58 -12.91
CA THR A 325 16.28 14.55 -11.44
C THR A 325 17.00 13.36 -10.80
N GLY A 326 17.43 12.35 -11.57
CA GLY A 326 18.04 11.13 -11.02
C GLY A 326 17.07 10.23 -10.25
N ILE A 327 15.76 10.43 -10.39
CA ILE A 327 14.72 9.65 -9.72
C ILE A 327 14.20 8.57 -10.69
N PRO A 328 14.12 7.28 -10.27
CA PRO A 328 13.56 6.22 -11.10
C PRO A 328 12.08 6.51 -11.38
N ALA A 329 11.63 6.18 -12.60
CA ALA A 329 10.22 6.30 -12.94
C ALA A 329 9.43 5.22 -12.18
N ILE A 330 8.28 5.60 -11.62
CA ILE A 330 7.46 4.71 -10.80
C ILE A 330 6.28 4.20 -11.61
N ALA A 331 6.08 2.89 -11.60
CA ALA A 331 4.92 2.22 -12.16
C ALA A 331 4.26 1.26 -11.16
N PHE A 332 3.02 0.91 -11.46
CA PHE A 332 2.22 0.00 -10.66
C PHE A 332 1.50 -0.98 -11.57
N ALA A 333 1.58 -2.25 -11.21
CA ALA A 333 0.77 -3.31 -11.81
C ALA A 333 -0.43 -3.60 -10.89
N CYS A 334 -1.60 -3.78 -11.49
CA CYS A 334 -2.83 -4.14 -10.79
C CYS A 334 -3.47 -5.35 -11.48
N LEU A 335 -3.59 -6.47 -10.76
CA LEU A 335 -4.44 -7.58 -11.15
C LEU A 335 -5.80 -7.41 -10.47
N TYR A 336 -6.90 -7.65 -11.19
CA TYR A 336 -8.23 -7.57 -10.59
C TYR A 336 -9.27 -8.42 -11.30
N GLU A 337 -10.25 -8.87 -10.53
CA GLU A 337 -11.43 -9.57 -11.04
C GLU A 337 -12.36 -8.58 -11.76
N ASN A 338 -12.80 -8.92 -12.97
CA ASN A 338 -13.83 -8.16 -13.66
C ASN A 338 -14.66 -8.99 -14.65
N GLY A 339 -15.61 -8.33 -15.31
CA GLY A 339 -16.40 -8.92 -16.37
C GLY A 339 -17.49 -7.98 -16.87
N THR A 340 -18.22 -8.43 -17.89
CA THR A 340 -19.28 -7.62 -18.51
C THR A 340 -20.61 -7.71 -17.74
N ARG A 341 -20.94 -8.88 -17.17
CA ARG A 341 -22.20 -9.10 -16.42
C ARG A 341 -21.96 -9.34 -14.95
N SER A 342 -20.83 -9.95 -14.60
CA SER A 342 -20.42 -10.30 -13.24
C SER A 342 -18.94 -10.00 -13.04
N PRO A 343 -18.49 -9.63 -11.83
CA PRO A 343 -17.07 -9.39 -11.58
C PRO A 343 -16.22 -10.67 -11.64
N TYR A 344 -16.82 -11.86 -11.61
CA TYR A 344 -16.11 -13.14 -11.51
C TYR A 344 -15.88 -13.85 -12.86
N GLU A 345 -15.88 -13.10 -13.96
CA GLU A 345 -15.77 -13.68 -15.31
C GLU A 345 -14.31 -13.91 -15.71
N GLN A 346 -13.40 -13.01 -15.33
CA GLN A 346 -11.99 -13.07 -15.69
C GLN A 346 -11.11 -12.29 -14.70
N ILE A 347 -9.80 -12.40 -14.86
CA ILE A 347 -8.80 -11.57 -14.18
C ILE A 347 -8.15 -10.69 -15.24
N SER A 348 -8.20 -9.36 -15.04
CA SER A 348 -7.55 -8.37 -15.88
C SER A 348 -6.25 -7.89 -15.25
N PHE A 349 -5.32 -7.44 -16.10
CA PHE A 349 -4.06 -6.81 -15.71
C PHE A 349 -4.04 -5.38 -16.24
N SER A 350 -3.68 -4.43 -15.38
CA SER A 350 -3.42 -3.03 -15.75
C SER A 350 -2.04 -2.59 -15.28
N LEU A 351 -1.34 -1.83 -16.11
CA LEU A 351 -0.07 -1.20 -15.79
C LEU A 351 -0.21 0.31 -16.00
N PHE A 352 0.14 1.09 -14.99
CA PHE A 352 0.06 2.55 -15.04
C PHE A 352 1.18 3.18 -14.22
N THR A 353 1.56 4.41 -14.58
CA THR A 353 2.62 5.16 -13.91
C THR A 353 2.07 6.02 -12.76
N LEU A 354 2.95 6.49 -11.87
CA LEU A 354 2.57 7.51 -10.89
C LEU A 354 2.06 8.80 -11.56
N TYR A 355 2.59 9.13 -12.74
CA TYR A 355 2.11 10.26 -13.51
C TYR A 355 0.65 10.07 -13.93
N ASP A 356 0.29 8.88 -14.43
CA ASP A 356 -1.10 8.57 -14.80
C ASP A 356 -2.03 8.69 -13.58
N VAL A 357 -1.61 8.19 -12.43
CA VAL A 357 -2.38 8.30 -11.18
C VAL A 357 -2.63 9.78 -10.83
N ILE A 358 -1.58 10.60 -10.78
CA ILE A 358 -1.69 12.01 -10.39
C ILE A 358 -2.56 12.81 -11.38
N GLN A 359 -2.46 12.53 -12.68
CA GLN A 359 -3.22 13.25 -13.71
C GLN A 359 -4.71 12.86 -13.74
N ASN A 360 -5.03 11.60 -13.41
CA ASN A 360 -6.41 11.11 -13.52
C ASN A 360 -7.17 11.12 -12.19
N ILE A 361 -6.49 11.30 -11.05
CA ILE A 361 -7.17 11.58 -9.78
C ILE A 361 -7.86 12.95 -9.88
N PRO A 362 -9.18 13.03 -9.64
CA PRO A 362 -9.88 14.30 -9.64
C PRO A 362 -9.29 15.25 -8.59
N LEU A 363 -8.82 16.43 -9.02
CA LEU A 363 -8.38 17.48 -8.10
C LEU A 363 -9.57 17.95 -7.27
N LYS A 364 -9.39 18.08 -5.95
CA LYS A 364 -10.41 18.67 -5.07
C LYS A 364 -10.59 20.16 -5.44
N GLY A 365 -11.65 20.49 -6.19
CA GLY A 365 -12.05 21.90 -6.41
C GLY A 365 -13.19 22.14 -7.41
N THR A 366 -14.21 22.89 -6.95
CA THR A 366 -15.17 23.72 -7.73
C THR A 366 -16.38 23.08 -8.44
N SER A 367 -17.44 22.80 -7.67
CA SER A 367 -18.83 23.31 -7.83
C SER A 367 -19.88 22.29 -7.36
N PRO A 368 -20.93 22.71 -6.62
CA PRO A 368 -22.12 21.91 -6.43
C PRO A 368 -22.92 21.80 -7.74
N ASP A 369 -23.40 20.60 -8.03
CA ASP A 369 -24.37 20.34 -9.09
C ASP A 369 -25.67 21.12 -8.80
N PRO A 370 -26.32 21.78 -9.79
CA PRO A 370 -27.52 22.55 -9.54
C PRO A 370 -28.64 21.63 -9.07
N LYS A 371 -29.17 21.91 -7.87
CA LYS A 371 -30.39 21.29 -7.35
C LYS A 371 -31.48 21.35 -8.42
N HIS A 372 -31.84 20.20 -8.98
CA HIS A 372 -33.11 20.03 -9.67
C HIS A 372 -34.23 20.20 -8.63
N HIS A 373 -34.77 21.42 -8.55
CA HIS A 373 -36.02 21.71 -7.85
C HIS A 373 -37.15 20.93 -8.53
N LEU A 374 -37.48 19.76 -7.98
CA LEU A 374 -38.76 19.10 -8.24
C LEU A 374 -39.81 19.76 -7.33
N ASP A 375 -40.61 20.64 -7.93
CA ASP A 375 -41.82 21.21 -7.37
C ASP A 375 -42.76 20.09 -6.88
N LYS A 376 -42.79 19.88 -5.56
CA LYS A 376 -43.87 19.13 -4.90
C LYS A 376 -45.11 20.01 -4.84
N LYS A 377 -45.95 19.92 -5.87
CA LYS A 377 -47.32 20.42 -5.88
C LYS A 377 -48.15 19.64 -4.85
N LYS A 378 -48.34 20.22 -3.66
CA LYS A 378 -49.29 19.73 -2.64
C LYS A 378 -50.72 19.81 -3.21
N ARG A 379 -51.32 18.68 -3.57
CA ARG A 379 -52.78 18.53 -3.70
C ARG A 379 -53.37 18.33 -2.30
N GLY A 380 -53.92 19.39 -1.72
CA GLY A 380 -54.84 19.28 -0.59
C GLY A 380 -56.21 18.84 -1.10
N ARG A 381 -56.71 17.70 -0.64
CA ARG A 381 -58.15 17.39 -0.64
C ARG A 381 -58.61 17.47 0.81
N SER A 382 -59.37 18.52 1.09
CA SER A 382 -60.15 18.69 2.30
C SER A 382 -61.44 17.89 2.15
N CYS A 383 -61.70 16.98 3.08
CA CYS A 383 -63.02 16.42 3.33
C CYS A 383 -63.59 17.17 4.53
N VAL A 384 -64.68 17.91 4.33
CA VAL A 384 -65.53 18.42 5.41
C VAL A 384 -66.93 17.87 5.19
N THR A 385 -67.45 17.33 6.29
CA THR A 385 -68.81 16.85 6.54
C THR A 385 -69.87 17.92 6.31
N SER A 386 -70.92 17.58 5.55
CA SER A 386 -72.34 17.75 5.89
C SER A 386 -73.18 17.01 4.86
#